data_AF-J9GQ81-F1
#
_entry.id   AF-J9GQ81-F1
#
_cell.length_a   1.000
_cell.length_b   1.000
_cell.length_c   1.000
_cell.angle_alpha   90.00
_cell.angle_beta   90.00
_cell.angle_gamma   90.00
#
_symmetry.space_group_name_H-M   'P 1'
#
loop_
_entity.id
_entity.type
_entity.pdbx_description
1 polymer ?
#
loop_
_entity_poly.entity_id
_entity_poly.type
_entity_poly.pdbx_seq_one_letter_code
_entity_poly.pdbx_strand_id
1 'polypeptide(L)'
;MYWIVLTLAVMVVGLLLCCIYVLFSKISSLKERIRELNEKAGIPNHFSEYNRIFLNDVPVGNGHQIRFRSDLYEKTSRLVSILAPGLSVSTYVSNVVEEHLDCHREMLKNEFDRIVHEVLLWKN
;
A
#
# COMPACT_ATOMS: atom_id res chain seq x y z
N MET A 1 54.40 -35.26 -15.56
CA MET A 1 53.93 -33.85 -15.68
C MET A 1 52.41 -33.74 -15.80
N TYR A 2 51.73 -34.56 -16.61
CA TYR A 2 50.27 -34.50 -16.81
C TYR A 2 49.41 -34.64 -15.52
N TRP A 3 49.81 -35.53 -14.61
CA TRP A 3 49.09 -35.78 -13.35
C TRP A 3 49.08 -34.57 -12.39
N ILE A 4 50.13 -33.75 -12.38
CA ILE A 4 50.23 -32.56 -11.52
C ILE A 4 49.31 -31.45 -12.04
N VAL A 5 49.22 -31.31 -13.37
CA VAL A 5 48.31 -30.34 -14.01
C VAL A 5 46.86 -30.74 -13.76
N LEU A 6 46.54 -32.04 -13.82
CA LEU A 6 45.21 -32.55 -13.55
C LEU A 6 44.77 -32.32 -12.10
N THR A 7 45.65 -32.58 -11.11
CA THR A 7 45.32 -32.34 -9.70
C THR A 7 45.15 -30.85 -9.40
N LEU A 8 45.98 -29.97 -9.98
CA LEU A 8 45.82 -28.52 -9.88
C LEU A 8 44.50 -28.05 -10.49
N ALA A 9 44.13 -28.57 -11.66
CA ALA A 9 42.87 -28.22 -12.31
C ALA A 9 41.65 -28.64 -11.48
N VAL A 10 41.66 -29.85 -10.91
CA VAL A 10 40.59 -30.34 -10.02
C VAL A 10 40.49 -29.50 -8.74
N MET A 11 41.62 -29.11 -8.16
CA MET A 11 41.65 -28.23 -6.99
C MET A 11 41.07 -26.84 -7.29
N VAL A 12 41.42 -26.25 -8.43
CA VAL A 12 40.89 -24.94 -8.84
C VAL A 12 39.38 -25.01 -9.12
N VAL A 13 38.91 -26.05 -9.79
CA VAL A 13 37.46 -26.25 -10.04
C VAL A 13 36.71 -26.45 -8.72
N GLY A 14 37.26 -27.23 -7.78
CA GLY A 14 36.69 -27.41 -6.45
C GLY A 14 36.58 -26.10 -5.67
N LEU A 15 37.61 -25.27 -5.71
CA LEU A 15 37.61 -23.94 -5.09
C LEU A 15 36.58 -23.01 -5.74
N LEU A 16 36.48 -23.00 -7.08
CA LEU A 16 35.51 -22.18 -7.80
C LEU A 16 34.06 -22.59 -7.48
N LEU A 17 33.77 -23.89 -7.45
CA LEU A 17 32.44 -24.41 -7.08
C LEU A 17 32.10 -24.06 -5.62
N CYS A 18 33.07 -24.13 -4.71
CA CYS A 18 32.90 -23.71 -3.32
C CYS A 18 32.59 -22.20 -3.22
N CYS A 19 33.31 -21.36 -3.96
CA CYS A 19 33.04 -19.92 -4.02
C CYS A 19 31.63 -19.62 -4.54
N ILE A 20 31.20 -20.29 -5.63
CA ILE A 20 29.85 -20.13 -6.18
C ILE A 20 28.79 -20.57 -5.17
N TYR A 21 29.01 -21.69 -4.47
CA TYR A 21 28.09 -22.18 -3.45
C TYR A 21 27.94 -21.19 -2.29
N VAL A 22 29.04 -20.61 -1.80
CA VAL A 22 29.01 -19.61 -0.71
C VAL A 22 28.32 -18.33 -1.16
N LEU A 23 28.55 -17.89 -2.41
CA LEU A 23 27.85 -16.73 -2.98
C LEU A 23 26.34 -16.98 -3.07
N PHE A 24 25.95 -18.15 -3.57
CA PHE A 24 24.55 -18.53 -3.70
C PHE A 24 23.85 -18.60 -2.33
N SER A 25 24.51 -19.20 -1.33
CA SER A 25 24.03 -19.25 0.06
C SER A 25 23.83 -17.84 0.64
N LYS A 26 24.78 -16.92 0.43
CA LYS A 26 24.65 -15.52 0.85
C LYS A 26 23.51 -14.79 0.15
N ILE A 27 23.31 -15.02 -1.15
CA ILE A 27 22.20 -14.43 -1.91
C ILE A 27 20.85 -14.94 -1.37
N SER A 28 20.75 -16.24 -1.08
CA SER A 28 19.54 -16.83 -0.50
C SER A 28 19.23 -16.25 0.88
N SER A 29 20.25 -16.13 1.74
CA SER A 29 20.09 -15.51 3.07
C SER A 29 19.69 -14.03 2.97
N LEU A 30 20.27 -13.29 2.03
CA LEU A 30 19.92 -11.90 1.79
C LEU A 30 18.47 -11.76 1.31
N LYS A 31 18.03 -12.64 0.41
CA LYS A 31 16.64 -12.67 -0.08
C LYS A 31 15.65 -12.92 1.06
N GLU A 32 15.96 -13.83 1.96
CA GLU A 32 15.11 -14.12 3.13
C GLU A 32 15.04 -12.92 4.09
N ARG A 33 16.18 -12.27 4.37
CA ARG A 33 16.22 -11.05 5.19
C ARG A 33 15.46 -9.89 4.56
N ILE A 34 15.51 -9.73 3.23
CA ILE A 34 14.71 -8.73 2.51
C ILE A 34 13.22 -9.07 2.64
N ARG A 35 12.84 -10.34 2.58
CA ARG A 35 11.44 -10.77 2.78
C ARG A 35 10.96 -10.43 4.19
N GLU A 36 11.73 -10.77 5.22
CA GLU A 36 11.41 -10.44 6.61
C GLU A 36 11.35 -8.93 6.86
N LEU A 37 12.25 -8.14 6.25
CA LEU A 37 12.21 -6.69 6.35
C LEU A 37 10.99 -6.11 5.64
N ASN A 38 10.60 -6.62 4.48
CA ASN A 38 9.39 -6.19 3.78
C ASN A 38 8.12 -6.54 4.56
N GLU A 39 8.09 -7.70 5.20
CA GLU A 39 6.99 -8.14 6.06
C GLU A 39 6.89 -7.29 7.33
N LYS A 40 8.01 -7.05 8.03
CA LYS A 40 8.08 -6.17 9.21
C LYS A 40 7.78 -4.71 8.88
N ALA A 41 8.15 -4.24 7.71
CA ALA A 41 7.85 -2.90 7.25
C ALA A 41 6.40 -2.75 6.74
N GLY A 42 5.60 -3.83 6.68
CA GLY A 42 4.20 -3.80 6.24
C GLY A 42 4.01 -3.39 4.78
N ILE A 43 5.09 -3.30 4.00
CA ILE A 43 5.12 -2.76 2.64
C ILE A 43 4.18 -3.50 1.67
N PRO A 44 4.10 -4.85 1.65
CA PRO A 44 3.19 -5.54 0.73
C PRO A 44 1.70 -5.42 1.12
N ASN A 45 1.37 -5.13 2.38
CA ASN A 45 -0.02 -5.04 2.83
C ASN A 45 -0.59 -3.62 2.79
N HIS A 46 0.22 -2.58 3.00
CA HIS A 46 -0.30 -1.21 3.07
C HIS A 46 -0.94 -0.76 1.76
N PHE A 47 -0.36 -1.10 0.61
CA PHE A 47 -0.97 -0.75 -0.68
C PHE A 47 -2.17 -1.63 -1.01
N SER A 48 -2.14 -2.92 -0.63
CA SER A 48 -3.28 -3.82 -0.82
C SER A 48 -4.51 -3.37 -0.04
N GLU A 49 -4.30 -2.96 1.22
CA GLU A 49 -5.34 -2.41 2.08
C GLU A 49 -5.84 -1.06 1.58
N TYR A 50 -4.92 -0.16 1.20
CA TYR A 50 -5.29 1.11 0.56
C TYR A 50 -6.12 0.89 -0.71
N ASN A 51 -5.73 -0.07 -1.55
CA ASN A 51 -6.47 -0.42 -2.76
C ASN A 51 -7.87 -0.93 -2.45
N ARG A 52 -7.98 -1.81 -1.43
CA ARG A 52 -9.27 -2.36 -0.98
C ARG A 52 -10.22 -1.29 -0.45
N ILE A 53 -9.70 -0.30 0.29
CA ILE A 53 -10.52 0.74 0.92
C ILE A 53 -10.83 1.86 -0.07
N PHE A 54 -9.82 2.42 -0.73
CA PHE A 54 -9.96 3.67 -1.48
C PHE A 54 -10.09 3.48 -2.99
N LEU A 55 -9.50 2.43 -3.56
CA LEU A 55 -9.48 2.20 -5.01
C LEU A 55 -10.50 1.15 -5.46
N ASN A 56 -11.46 0.81 -4.61
CA ASN A 56 -12.53 -0.11 -4.94
C ASN A 56 -13.59 0.57 -5.81
N ASP A 57 -14.00 -0.09 -6.90
CA ASP A 57 -15.01 0.41 -7.83
C ASP A 57 -16.42 0.10 -7.32
N VAL A 58 -16.74 0.68 -6.16
CA VAL A 58 -18.09 0.59 -5.59
C VAL A 58 -19.00 1.51 -6.41
N PRO A 59 -20.15 1.01 -6.92
CA PRO A 59 -21.05 1.83 -7.69
C PRO A 59 -21.57 2.98 -6.83
N VAL A 60 -21.12 4.19 -7.16
CA VAL A 60 -21.67 5.44 -6.62
C VAL A 60 -23.08 5.54 -7.20
N GLY A 61 -24.10 5.38 -6.34
CA GLY A 61 -25.51 5.43 -6.74
C GLY A 61 -25.92 6.83 -7.21
N ASN A 62 -27.01 7.38 -6.66
CA ASN A 62 -27.42 8.74 -7.01
C ASN A 62 -26.43 9.77 -6.43
N GLY A 63 -25.50 10.22 -7.28
CA GLY A 63 -24.50 11.21 -6.93
C GLY A 63 -25.08 12.62 -6.83
N HIS A 64 -24.47 13.44 -5.98
CA HIS A 64 -24.73 14.88 -5.90
C HIS A 64 -23.53 15.65 -6.45
N GLN A 65 -23.78 16.73 -7.20
CA GLN A 65 -22.69 17.56 -7.72
C GLN A 65 -22.15 18.47 -6.62
N ILE A 66 -20.85 18.36 -6.35
CA ILE A 66 -20.13 19.18 -5.36
C ILE A 66 -18.99 19.91 -6.07
N ARG A 67 -18.72 21.16 -5.68
CA ARG A 67 -17.54 21.88 -6.16
C ARG A 67 -16.28 21.28 -5.54
N PHE A 68 -15.41 20.74 -6.39
CA PHE A 68 -14.09 20.28 -6.00
C PHE A 68 -13.03 21.23 -6.55
N ARG A 69 -12.00 21.54 -5.75
CA ARG A 69 -10.96 22.48 -6.19
C ARG A 69 -10.20 21.90 -7.39
N SER A 70 -9.97 22.73 -8.40
CA SER A 70 -9.36 22.30 -9.67
C SER A 70 -7.96 21.72 -9.48
N ASP A 71 -7.14 22.32 -8.61
CA ASP A 71 -5.78 21.86 -8.31
C ASP A 71 -5.76 20.48 -7.63
N LEU A 72 -6.72 20.22 -6.75
CA LEU A 72 -6.90 18.90 -6.13
C LEU A 72 -7.42 17.89 -7.15
N TYR A 73 -8.40 18.28 -7.95
CA TYR A 73 -8.96 17.41 -8.99
C TYR A 73 -7.88 16.91 -9.95
N GLU A 74 -7.04 17.79 -10.46
CA GLU A 74 -5.97 17.41 -11.39
C GLU A 74 -4.97 16.44 -10.77
N LYS A 75 -4.57 16.68 -9.52
CA LYS A 75 -3.65 15.79 -8.79
C LYS A 75 -4.30 14.42 -8.56
N THR A 76 -5.55 14.40 -8.08
CA THR A 76 -6.29 13.17 -7.83
C THR A 76 -6.54 12.41 -9.13
N SER A 77 -6.95 13.09 -10.20
CA SER A 77 -7.21 12.49 -11.51
C SER A 77 -5.96 11.79 -12.06
N ARG A 78 -4.80 12.47 -12.02
CA ARG A 78 -3.52 11.87 -12.43
C ARG A 78 -3.18 10.64 -11.59
N LEU A 79 -3.28 10.76 -10.26
CA LEU A 79 -3.00 9.65 -9.35
C LEU A 79 -3.91 8.45 -9.59
N VAL A 80 -5.23 8.66 -9.64
CA VAL A 80 -6.23 7.60 -9.85
C VAL A 80 -6.03 6.95 -11.22
N SER A 81 -5.75 7.73 -12.27
CA SER A 81 -5.52 7.18 -13.62
C SER A 81 -4.32 6.23 -13.69
N ILE A 82 -3.30 6.46 -12.85
CA ILE A 82 -2.09 5.63 -12.79
C ILE A 82 -2.32 4.40 -11.92
N LEU A 83 -2.97 4.57 -10.76
CA LEU A 83 -3.09 3.51 -9.76
C LEU A 83 -4.29 2.58 -9.98
N ALA A 84 -5.39 3.09 -10.53
CA ALA A 84 -6.64 2.36 -10.73
C ALA A 84 -7.32 2.81 -12.05
N PRO A 85 -6.78 2.39 -13.21
CA PRO A 85 -7.37 2.73 -14.50
C PRO A 85 -8.79 2.17 -14.61
N GLY A 86 -9.76 3.03 -14.88
CA GLY A 86 -11.18 2.70 -14.91
C GLY A 86 -11.97 3.22 -13.71
N LEU A 87 -11.30 3.52 -12.59
CA LEU A 87 -11.93 4.13 -11.43
C LEU A 87 -12.17 5.62 -11.68
N SER A 88 -13.39 6.09 -11.41
CA SER A 88 -13.69 7.52 -11.52
C SER A 88 -13.14 8.30 -10.32
N VAL A 89 -12.75 9.57 -10.54
CA VAL A 89 -12.37 10.46 -9.43
C VAL A 89 -13.50 10.62 -8.43
N SER A 90 -14.76 10.63 -8.88
CA SER A 90 -15.92 10.66 -8.00
C SER A 90 -16.00 9.43 -7.10
N THR A 91 -15.79 8.23 -7.63
CA THR A 91 -15.80 6.98 -6.85
C THR A 91 -14.69 7.02 -5.79
N TYR A 92 -13.47 7.39 -6.19
CA TYR A 92 -12.35 7.51 -5.26
C TYR A 92 -12.63 8.52 -4.14
N VAL A 93 -13.17 9.70 -4.47
CA VAL A 93 -13.51 10.72 -3.47
C VAL A 93 -14.63 10.22 -2.55
N SER A 94 -15.63 9.52 -3.07
CA SER A 94 -16.67 8.90 -2.25
C SER A 94 -16.10 7.90 -1.24
N ASN A 95 -15.20 7.02 -1.66
CA ASN A 95 -14.54 6.05 -0.78
C ASN A 95 -13.73 6.75 0.32
N VAL A 96 -13.00 7.82 -0.03
CA VAL A 96 -12.24 8.62 0.95
C VAL A 96 -13.17 9.27 1.99
N VAL A 97 -14.31 9.79 1.56
CA VAL A 97 -15.29 10.42 2.47
C VAL A 97 -15.96 9.37 3.35
N GLU A 98 -16.33 8.22 2.80
CA GLU A 98 -16.92 7.10 3.55
C GLU A 98 -15.96 6.62 4.65
N GLU A 99 -14.70 6.34 4.29
CA GLU A 99 -13.68 5.93 5.26
C GLU A 99 -13.42 7.01 6.32
N HIS A 100 -13.41 8.30 5.92
CA HIS A 100 -13.26 9.39 6.88
C HIS A 100 -14.39 9.43 7.90
N LEU A 101 -15.64 9.27 7.44
CA LEU A 101 -16.82 9.25 8.30
C LEU A 101 -16.82 8.04 9.23
N ASP A 102 -16.39 6.87 8.73
CA ASP A 102 -16.30 5.66 9.54
C ASP A 102 -15.21 5.75 10.60
N CYS A 103 -14.00 6.20 10.23
CA CYS A 103 -12.89 6.43 11.16
C CYS A 103 -13.25 7.40 12.31
N HIS A 104 -14.07 8.42 12.03
CA HIS A 104 -14.40 9.47 12.99
C HIS A 104 -15.84 9.39 13.53
N ARG A 105 -16.55 8.29 13.25
CA ARG A 105 -17.97 8.11 13.54
C ARG A 105 -18.33 8.46 14.98
N GLU A 106 -17.61 7.89 15.95
CA GLU A 106 -17.89 8.10 17.38
C GLU A 106 -17.66 9.55 17.81
N MET A 107 -16.59 10.18 17.33
CA MET A 107 -16.29 11.58 17.64
C MET A 107 -17.36 12.50 17.06
N LEU A 108 -17.72 12.32 15.79
CA LEU A 108 -18.76 13.10 15.12
C LEU A 108 -20.11 12.94 15.79
N LYS A 109 -20.46 11.71 16.20
CA LYS A 109 -21.70 11.42 16.92
C LYS A 109 -21.76 12.14 18.26
N ASN A 110 -20.70 12.06 19.07
CA ASN A 110 -20.64 12.73 20.38
C ASN A 110 -20.77 14.26 20.25
N GLU A 111 -20.10 14.83 19.24
CA GLU A 111 -20.16 16.27 18.98
C GLU A 111 -21.55 16.70 18.50
N PHE A 112 -22.17 15.90 17.62
CA PHE A 112 -23.53 16.13 17.16
C PHE A 112 -24.54 16.08 18.32
N ASP A 113 -24.46 15.06 19.18
CA ASP A 113 -25.34 14.92 20.35
C ASP A 113 -25.20 16.13 21.30
N ARG A 114 -23.96 16.61 21.51
CA ARG A 114 -23.72 17.83 22.31
C ARG A 114 -24.40 19.05 21.71
N ILE A 115 -24.22 19.30 20.41
CA ILE A 115 -24.82 20.45 19.72
C ILE A 115 -26.35 20.37 19.78
N VAL A 116 -26.93 19.18 19.57
CA VAL A 116 -28.38 18.98 19.66
C VAL A 116 -28.88 19.28 21.07
N HIS A 117 -28.19 18.80 22.10
CA HIS A 117 -28.53 19.11 23.49
C HIS A 117 -28.47 20.61 23.79
N GLU A 118 -27.43 21.30 23.34
CA GLU A 118 -27.34 22.76 23.49
C GLU A 118 -28.49 23.46 22.77
N VAL A 119 -28.73 23.18 21.48
CA VAL A 119 -29.81 23.82 20.71
C VAL A 119 -31.20 23.58 21.34
N LEU A 120 -31.45 22.38 21.89
CA LEU A 120 -32.70 22.07 22.56
C LEU A 120 -32.85 22.80 23.91
N LEU A 121 -31.76 23.01 24.65
CA LEU A 121 -31.78 23.77 25.92
C LEU A 121 -32.07 25.26 25.72
N TRP A 122 -31.70 25.84 24.58
CA TRP A 122 -31.96 27.26 24.26
C TRP A 122 -33.37 27.53 23.72
N LYS A 123 -34.19 26.50 23.52
CA LYS A 123 -35.56 26.61 22.99
C LYS A 123 -36.65 26.48 24.07
N ASN A 124 -36.26 26.28 25.34
CA ASN A 124 -37.09 26.35 26.54
C ASN A 124 -36.79 27.62 27.33
#